data_AF-A0A1Q9V998-F1
#
_entry.id   AF-A0A1Q9V998-F1
#
_cell.length_a   1.000
_cell.length_b   1.000
_cell.length_c   1.000
_cell.angle_alpha   90.00
_cell.angle_beta   90.00
_cell.angle_gamma   90.00
#
_symmetry.space_group_name_H-M   'P 1'
#
loop_
_entity.id
_entity.type
_entity.pdbx_description
1 polymer ?
#
loop_
_entity_poly.entity_id
_entity_poly.type
_entity_poly.pdbx_seq_one_letter_code
_entity_poly.pdbx_strand_id
1 'polypeptide(L)'
;MWLPHNLVRAVRRLVDKVDPAGRVERARKADQGRKVTLEHGENCQSRLVSTMRSEVAAACYARVDSLARQRKRDGHKRTHDQLRADVVADLLLGNDPGAKAPEVSAVVYVHMPVDTALSISESGAELDGYGPIPGSIGREIATNSKSVWRKVLCDPATGDPVDLGRSRYRPTATIREAMRVRDRECVIPWCHRPARHCDTDHDKEWARDQGPTSLANLTARCRRHHRMKHAPGWLSRHDVARARISITTPLGRTYTHSREPVLTPHPPPDPDPPPF
;
A
#
# COMPACT_ATOMS: atom_id res chain seq x y z
N MET A 1 37.25 -6.12 -22.63
CA MET A 1 35.79 -6.25 -22.81
C MET A 1 35.11 -5.16 -21.98
N TRP A 2 34.46 -4.18 -22.62
CA TRP A 2 33.84 -3.04 -21.91
C TRP A 2 32.50 -3.45 -21.32
N LEU A 3 32.42 -3.57 -19.99
CA LEU A 3 31.14 -3.71 -19.29
C LEU A 3 30.35 -2.39 -19.38
N PRO A 4 29.01 -2.41 -19.55
CA PRO A 4 28.19 -1.21 -19.79
C PRO A 4 28.39 -0.06 -18.78
N HIS A 5 28.81 -0.40 -17.56
CA HIS A 5 28.92 0.50 -16.42
C HIS A 5 30.19 1.36 -16.54
N ASN A 6 31.25 0.79 -17.13
CA ASN A 6 32.49 1.49 -17.44
C ASN A 6 32.26 2.53 -18.55
N LEU A 7 31.41 2.20 -19.52
CA LEU A 7 31.02 3.12 -20.60
C LEU A 7 30.28 4.34 -20.06
N VAL A 8 29.26 4.15 -19.21
CA VAL A 8 28.52 5.26 -18.58
C VAL A 8 29.46 6.19 -17.82
N ARG A 9 30.42 5.64 -17.05
CA ARG A 9 31.40 6.43 -16.32
C ARG A 9 32.34 7.20 -17.26
N ALA A 10 32.80 6.58 -18.34
CA ALA A 10 33.66 7.21 -19.33
C ALA A 10 32.92 8.34 -20.08
N VAL A 11 31.68 8.10 -20.52
CA VAL A 11 30.84 9.10 -21.21
C VAL A 11 30.56 10.29 -20.29
N ARG A 12 30.22 10.05 -19.01
CA ARG A 12 30.04 11.15 -18.04
C ARG A 12 31.28 12.03 -17.92
N ARG A 13 32.47 11.45 -17.87
CA ARG A 13 33.73 12.22 -17.84
C ARG A 13 33.95 13.06 -19.10
N LEU A 14 33.59 12.55 -20.27
CA LEU A 14 33.71 13.28 -21.53
C LEU A 14 32.71 14.44 -21.60
N VAL A 15 31.44 14.18 -21.27
CA VAL A 15 30.40 15.22 -21.21
C VAL A 15 30.77 16.31 -20.21
N ASP A 16 31.28 15.95 -19.04
CA ASP A 16 31.69 16.90 -18.00
C ASP A 16 32.87 17.79 -18.44
N LYS A 17 33.74 17.32 -19.35
CA LYS A 17 34.82 18.13 -19.95
C LYS A 17 34.29 19.14 -20.97
N VAL A 18 33.28 18.75 -21.74
CA VAL A 18 32.70 19.58 -22.82
C VAL A 18 31.71 20.61 -22.27
N ASP A 19 30.94 20.26 -21.24
CA ASP A 19 29.91 21.12 -20.65
C ASP A 19 29.96 21.11 -19.10
N PRO A 20 30.95 21.82 -18.51
CA PRO A 20 31.07 21.92 -17.05
C PRO A 20 29.91 22.68 -16.39
N ALA A 21 29.36 23.70 -17.06
CA ALA A 21 28.26 24.51 -16.53
C ALA A 21 26.94 23.73 -16.49
N GLY A 22 26.59 23.05 -17.59
CA GLY A 22 25.40 22.22 -17.64
C GLY A 22 25.48 20.99 -16.74
N ARG A 23 26.69 20.49 -16.41
CA ARG A 23 26.87 19.49 -15.34
C ARG A 23 26.36 20.00 -13.99
N VAL A 24 26.74 21.22 -13.60
CA VAL A 24 26.31 21.83 -12.34
C VAL A 24 24.79 22.00 -12.32
N GLU A 25 24.21 22.48 -13.42
CA GLU A 25 22.76 22.68 -13.51
C GLU A 25 21.98 21.36 -13.47
N ARG A 26 22.43 20.34 -14.21
CA ARG A 26 21.84 18.99 -14.15
C ARG A 26 21.90 18.40 -12.74
N ALA A 27 23.02 18.60 -12.03
CA ALA A 27 23.16 18.13 -10.65
C ALA A 27 22.20 18.84 -9.69
N ARG A 28 22.04 20.17 -9.80
CA ARG A 28 21.08 20.95 -9.00
C ARG A 28 19.63 20.51 -9.26
N LYS A 29 19.26 20.37 -10.53
CA LYS A 29 17.91 19.90 -10.90
C LYS A 29 17.64 18.47 -10.42
N ALA A 30 18.63 17.58 -10.50
CA ALA A 30 18.50 16.22 -9.96
C ALA A 30 18.33 16.22 -8.44
N ASP A 31 19.03 17.10 -7.71
CA ASP A 31 18.88 17.25 -6.27
C ASP A 31 17.48 17.74 -5.86
N GLN A 32 16.81 18.53 -6.68
CA GLN A 32 15.40 18.91 -6.45
C GLN A 32 14.43 17.74 -6.64
N GLY A 33 14.82 16.73 -7.43
CA GLY A 33 14.01 15.54 -7.73
C GLY A 33 14.16 14.38 -6.74
N ARG A 34 14.86 14.58 -5.61
CA ARG A 34 15.03 13.57 -4.56
C ARG A 34 13.70 13.10 -4.01
N LYS A 35 13.57 11.79 -3.80
CA LYS A 35 12.33 11.15 -3.35
C LYS A 35 12.59 9.78 -2.77
N VAL A 36 11.63 9.30 -1.99
CA VAL A 36 11.54 7.89 -1.57
C VAL A 36 10.31 7.28 -2.25
N THR A 37 10.47 6.12 -2.86
CA THR A 37 9.39 5.33 -3.47
C THR A 37 9.32 3.96 -2.83
N LEU A 38 8.09 3.47 -2.68
CA LEU A 38 7.80 2.08 -2.30
C LEU A 38 7.24 1.39 -3.54
N GLU A 39 7.91 0.34 -3.97
CA GLU A 39 7.58 -0.45 -5.15
C GLU A 39 7.28 -1.88 -4.69
N HIS A 40 6.02 -2.29 -4.81
CA HIS A 40 5.60 -3.65 -4.49
C HIS A 40 6.06 -4.60 -5.60
N GLY A 41 6.74 -5.68 -5.22
CA GLY A 41 7.17 -6.75 -6.11
C GLY A 41 6.40 -8.03 -5.84
N GLU A 42 6.95 -9.16 -6.29
CA GLU A 42 6.37 -10.48 -6.07
C GLU A 42 6.83 -11.11 -4.74
N ASN A 43 6.18 -12.19 -4.33
CA ASN A 43 6.63 -13.06 -3.22
C ASN A 43 6.76 -12.34 -1.87
N CYS A 44 5.84 -11.42 -1.58
CA CYS A 44 5.83 -10.60 -0.35
C CYS A 44 7.08 -9.73 -0.19
N GLN A 45 7.72 -9.37 -1.30
CA GLN A 45 8.86 -8.48 -1.31
C GLN A 45 8.49 -7.11 -1.88
N SER A 46 9.03 -6.07 -1.28
CA SER A 46 8.87 -4.70 -1.74
C SER A 46 10.23 -4.00 -1.73
N ARG A 47 10.43 -3.08 -2.66
CA ARG A 47 11.62 -2.23 -2.73
C ARG A 47 11.30 -0.86 -2.17
N LEU A 48 12.04 -0.46 -1.15
CA LEU A 48 12.07 0.93 -0.69
C LEU A 48 13.27 1.62 -1.35
N VAL A 49 13.01 2.44 -2.36
CA VAL A 49 14.05 3.09 -3.17
C VAL A 49 14.15 4.56 -2.77
N SER A 50 15.35 4.99 -2.42
CA SER A 50 15.62 6.40 -2.11
C SER A 50 16.56 6.99 -3.16
N THR A 51 16.13 8.09 -3.77
CA THR A 51 16.92 8.88 -4.72
C THR A 51 17.52 10.07 -3.98
N MET A 52 18.84 10.12 -3.88
CA MET A 52 19.61 11.16 -3.18
C MET A 52 20.93 11.45 -3.88
N ARG A 53 21.66 12.47 -3.39
CA ARG A 53 23.01 12.76 -3.89
C ARG A 53 23.95 11.57 -3.70
N SER A 54 24.85 11.35 -4.65
CA SER A 54 25.68 10.15 -4.68
C SER A 54 26.59 10.01 -3.45
N GLU A 55 27.12 11.11 -2.93
CA GLU A 55 27.93 11.13 -1.71
C GLU A 55 27.12 10.76 -0.46
N VAL A 56 25.85 11.17 -0.39
CA VAL A 56 24.95 10.82 0.71
C VAL A 56 24.57 9.34 0.62
N ALA A 57 24.20 8.86 -0.57
CA ALA A 57 23.87 7.45 -0.81
C ALA A 57 25.05 6.54 -0.46
N ALA A 58 26.27 6.91 -0.86
CA ALA A 58 27.48 6.17 -0.54
C ALA A 58 27.75 6.13 0.97
N ALA A 59 27.56 7.25 1.68
CA ALA A 59 27.70 7.29 3.13
C ALA A 59 26.65 6.42 3.85
N CYS A 60 25.38 6.47 3.42
CA CYS A 60 24.33 5.60 3.94
C CYS A 60 24.66 4.12 3.73
N TYR A 61 25.08 3.74 2.52
CA TYR A 61 25.44 2.36 2.21
C TYR A 61 26.65 1.89 3.03
N ALA A 62 27.69 2.72 3.17
CA ALA A 62 28.87 2.40 3.97
C ALA A 62 28.53 2.17 5.45
N ARG A 63 27.62 2.97 6.02
CA ARG A 63 27.13 2.77 7.39
C ARG A 63 26.39 1.43 7.53
N VAL A 64 25.47 1.13 6.60
CA VAL A 64 24.73 -0.15 6.59
C VAL A 64 25.70 -1.34 6.49
N ASP A 65 26.67 -1.25 5.59
CA ASP A 65 27.68 -2.30 5.39
C ASP A 65 28.53 -2.51 6.65
N SER A 66 28.97 -1.44 7.30
CA SER A 66 29.74 -1.53 8.54
C SER A 66 28.97 -2.23 9.67
N LEU A 67 27.69 -1.88 9.85
CA LEU A 67 26.81 -2.50 10.85
C LEU A 67 26.52 -3.97 10.53
N ALA A 68 26.30 -4.30 9.25
CA ALA A 68 26.08 -5.68 8.83
C ALA A 68 27.33 -6.56 9.05
N ARG A 69 28.53 -6.03 8.76
CA ARG A 69 29.80 -6.69 9.09
C ARG A 69 29.98 -6.90 10.58
N GLN A 70 29.57 -5.94 11.41
CA GLN A 70 29.60 -6.08 12.86
C GLN A 70 28.71 -7.25 13.32
N ARG A 71 27.44 -7.28 12.90
CA ARG A 71 26.54 -8.42 13.19
C ARG A 71 27.13 -9.75 12.73
N LYS A 72 27.83 -9.77 11.60
CA LYS A 72 28.49 -11.00 11.12
C LYS A 72 29.60 -11.46 12.07
N ARG A 73 30.40 -10.53 12.61
CA ARG A 73 31.42 -10.82 13.64
C ARG A 73 30.80 -11.27 14.96
N ASP A 74 29.62 -10.76 15.30
CA ASP A 74 28.87 -11.14 16.49
C ASP A 74 28.22 -12.55 16.38
N GLY A 75 28.51 -13.30 15.31
CA GLY A 75 28.12 -14.70 15.16
C GLY A 75 26.78 -14.94 14.45
N HIS A 76 26.14 -13.91 13.89
CA HIS A 76 24.88 -14.08 13.16
C HIS A 76 25.04 -15.02 11.94
N LYS A 77 24.15 -16.02 11.83
CA LYS A 77 24.20 -17.05 10.76
C LYS A 77 23.73 -16.58 9.38
N ARG A 78 22.90 -15.53 9.32
CA ARG A 78 22.37 -14.93 8.08
C ARG A 78 23.47 -14.53 7.10
N THR A 79 23.15 -14.46 5.81
CA THR A 79 24.09 -13.99 4.78
C THR A 79 24.40 -12.51 4.97
N HIS A 80 25.50 -12.02 4.41
CA HIS A 80 25.85 -10.61 4.54
C HIS A 80 24.76 -9.69 3.95
N ASP A 81 24.17 -10.05 2.81
CA ASP A 81 23.12 -9.23 2.19
C ASP A 81 21.80 -9.26 3.00
N GLN A 82 21.46 -10.39 3.62
CA GLN A 82 20.35 -10.46 4.57
C GLN A 82 20.59 -9.53 5.77
N LEU A 83 21.81 -9.52 6.32
CA LEU A 83 22.15 -8.63 7.43
C LEU A 83 22.11 -7.15 7.03
N ARG A 84 22.48 -6.79 5.79
CA ARG A 84 22.32 -5.41 5.30
C ARG A 84 20.85 -5.02 5.20
N ALA A 85 19.98 -5.92 4.73
CA ALA A 85 18.54 -5.69 4.68
C ALA A 85 17.96 -5.48 6.09
N ASP A 86 18.32 -6.35 7.04
CA ASP A 86 17.90 -6.23 8.45
C ASP A 86 18.36 -4.90 9.07
N VAL A 87 19.62 -4.49 8.84
CA VAL A 87 20.16 -3.22 9.34
C VAL A 87 19.40 -2.03 8.76
N VAL A 88 19.07 -2.03 7.47
CA VAL A 88 18.26 -0.96 6.87
C VAL A 88 16.89 -0.88 7.53
N ALA A 89 16.23 -2.02 7.75
CA ALA A 89 14.93 -2.08 8.41
C ALA A 89 15.02 -1.53 9.84
N ASP A 90 16.01 -1.96 10.62
CA ASP A 90 16.18 -1.52 12.00
C ASP A 90 16.44 -0.01 12.11
N LEU A 91 17.28 0.55 11.24
CA LEU A 91 17.56 1.99 11.22
C LEU A 91 16.32 2.82 10.85
N LEU A 92 15.48 2.33 9.94
CA LEU A 92 14.27 3.05 9.51
C LEU A 92 13.11 2.91 10.50
N LEU A 93 13.02 1.78 11.17
CA LEU A 93 12.02 1.52 12.21
C LEU A 93 12.45 2.05 13.59
N GLY A 94 13.70 2.50 13.71
CA GLY A 94 14.26 3.04 14.96
C GLY A 94 14.52 1.97 16.02
N ASN A 95 14.85 0.75 15.59
CA ASN A 95 15.25 -0.35 16.46
C ASN A 95 16.76 -0.30 16.82
N ASP A 96 17.51 0.69 16.34
CA ASP A 96 18.93 0.81 16.65
C ASP A 96 19.18 1.35 18.08
N PRO A 97 20.23 0.87 18.78
CA PRO A 97 20.50 1.27 20.16
C PRO A 97 20.65 2.79 20.31
N GLY A 98 19.85 3.39 21.18
CA GLY A 98 19.88 4.83 21.47
C GLY A 98 19.01 5.71 20.57
N ALA A 99 18.34 5.13 19.56
CA ALA A 99 17.36 5.88 18.77
C ALA A 99 16.09 6.18 19.60
N LYS A 100 15.63 7.42 19.55
CA LYS A 100 14.30 7.81 20.03
C LYS A 100 13.33 7.79 18.86
N ALA A 101 12.64 6.67 18.67
CA ALA A 101 11.54 6.57 17.73
C ALA A 101 10.22 6.99 18.41
N PRO A 102 9.25 7.59 17.69
CA PRO A 102 7.88 7.73 18.19
C PRO A 102 7.30 6.35 18.54
N GLU A 103 6.55 6.23 19.64
CA GLU A 103 5.96 4.95 20.11
C GLU A 103 5.13 4.23 19.02
N VAL A 104 4.45 4.99 18.15
CA VAL A 104 3.82 4.46 16.95
C VAL A 104 4.22 5.33 15.76
N SER A 105 5.27 4.92 15.04
CA SER A 105 5.78 5.66 13.88
C SER A 105 5.05 5.31 12.57
N ALA A 106 4.54 4.08 12.44
CA ALA A 106 3.77 3.63 11.28
C ALA A 106 2.92 2.38 11.62
N VAL A 107 1.76 2.27 10.99
CA VAL A 107 0.88 1.08 11.08
C VAL A 107 0.66 0.53 9.67
N VAL A 108 0.78 -0.79 9.53
CA VAL A 108 0.30 -1.55 8.38
C VAL A 108 -0.92 -2.36 8.80
N TYR A 109 -1.81 -2.64 7.84
CA TYR A 109 -3.04 -3.37 8.09
C TYR A 109 -2.98 -4.68 7.31
N VAL A 110 -3.21 -5.76 8.03
CA VAL A 110 -3.36 -7.09 7.46
C VAL A 110 -4.77 -7.55 7.77
N HIS A 111 -5.50 -7.90 6.73
CA HIS A 111 -6.83 -8.49 6.82
C HIS A 111 -6.67 -10.00 6.67
N MET A 112 -7.13 -10.76 7.67
CA MET A 112 -7.00 -12.20 7.69
C MET A 112 -8.33 -12.84 8.14
N PRO A 113 -8.86 -13.79 7.37
CA PRO A 113 -9.94 -14.66 7.81
C PRO A 113 -9.58 -15.40 9.11
N VAL A 114 -10.52 -15.49 10.06
CA VAL A 114 -10.23 -16.08 11.39
C VAL A 114 -9.85 -17.55 11.31
N ASP A 115 -10.40 -18.29 10.35
CA ASP A 115 -10.05 -19.68 10.07
C ASP A 115 -8.61 -19.82 9.57
N THR A 116 -8.12 -18.90 8.73
CA THR A 116 -6.69 -18.84 8.36
C THR A 116 -5.81 -18.47 9.54
N ALA A 117 -6.25 -17.54 10.40
CA ALA A 117 -5.52 -17.17 11.61
C ALA A 117 -5.38 -18.37 12.57
N LEU A 118 -6.43 -19.19 12.67
CA LEU A 118 -6.47 -20.41 13.48
C LEU A 118 -5.84 -21.62 12.79
N SER A 119 -5.26 -21.47 11.59
CA SER A 119 -4.69 -22.56 10.79
C SER A 119 -5.70 -23.68 10.46
N ILE A 120 -6.99 -23.33 10.37
CA ILE A 120 -8.07 -24.20 9.91
C ILE A 120 -8.14 -24.22 8.38
N SER A 121 -7.80 -23.10 7.75
CA SER A 121 -7.73 -22.94 6.29
C SER A 121 -6.47 -22.18 5.86
N GLU A 122 -6.20 -22.16 4.55
CA GLU A 122 -5.09 -21.41 3.94
C GLU A 122 -5.62 -20.49 2.83
N SER A 123 -6.68 -19.73 3.12
CA SER A 123 -7.22 -18.74 2.19
C SER A 123 -6.35 -17.48 2.07
N GLY A 124 -5.31 -17.38 2.89
CA GLY A 124 -4.32 -16.31 2.84
C GLY A 124 -4.69 -15.09 3.69
N ALA A 125 -4.02 -13.98 3.43
CA ALA A 125 -4.30 -12.70 4.05
C ALA A 125 -4.07 -11.57 3.04
N GLU A 126 -4.46 -10.36 3.40
CA GLU A 126 -4.41 -9.19 2.53
C GLU A 126 -3.68 -8.05 3.24
N LEU A 127 -2.58 -7.57 2.64
CA LEU A 127 -1.80 -6.44 3.14
C LEU A 127 -2.18 -5.17 2.37
N ASP A 128 -2.68 -4.18 3.10
CA ASP A 128 -3.04 -2.85 2.58
C ASP A 128 -2.01 -2.27 1.59
N GLY A 129 -2.40 -2.08 0.32
CA GLY A 129 -1.57 -1.50 -0.75
C GLY A 129 -0.58 -2.46 -1.42
N TYR A 130 -0.34 -3.65 -0.84
CA TYR A 130 0.44 -4.71 -1.48
C TYR A 130 -0.48 -5.73 -2.16
N GLY A 131 -1.55 -6.14 -1.47
CA GLY A 131 -2.46 -7.20 -1.90
C GLY A 131 -2.23 -8.53 -1.16
N PRO A 132 -2.45 -9.69 -1.82
CA PRO A 132 -2.51 -10.98 -1.16
C PRO A 132 -1.15 -11.46 -0.65
N ILE A 133 -1.12 -11.94 0.58
CA ILE A 133 0.04 -12.56 1.25
C ILE A 133 -0.32 -13.97 1.74
N PRO A 134 0.65 -14.89 1.85
CA PRO A 134 0.43 -16.21 2.45
C PRO A 134 -0.10 -16.13 3.89
N GLY A 135 -0.98 -17.08 4.25
CA GLY A 135 -1.54 -17.18 5.60
C GLY A 135 -0.45 -17.31 6.68
N SER A 136 0.64 -18.01 6.37
CA SER A 136 1.81 -18.15 7.25
C SER A 136 2.47 -16.81 7.60
N ILE A 137 2.69 -15.92 6.62
CA ILE A 137 3.26 -14.59 6.85
C ILE A 137 2.27 -13.73 7.64
N GLY A 138 0.99 -13.79 7.28
CA GLY A 138 -0.01 -13.05 8.03
C GLY A 138 -0.10 -13.51 9.50
N ARG A 139 0.07 -14.81 9.79
CA ARG A 139 0.10 -15.35 11.17
C ARG A 139 1.35 -14.93 11.92
N GLU A 140 2.50 -14.87 11.26
CA GLU A 140 3.72 -14.30 11.83
C GLU A 140 3.49 -12.84 12.25
N ILE A 141 2.85 -12.04 11.40
CA ILE A 141 2.48 -10.66 11.72
C ILE A 141 1.46 -10.63 12.87
N ALA A 142 0.44 -11.48 12.84
CA ALA A 142 -0.62 -11.51 13.85
C ALA A 142 -0.09 -11.87 15.25
N THR A 143 0.90 -12.76 15.33
CA THR A 143 1.49 -13.22 16.60
C THR A 143 2.62 -12.31 17.12
N ASN A 144 3.02 -11.28 16.37
CA ASN A 144 3.96 -10.28 16.84
C ASN A 144 3.40 -9.54 18.07
N SER A 145 4.19 -9.39 19.13
CA SER A 145 3.76 -8.76 20.38
C SER A 145 3.36 -7.29 20.25
N LYS A 146 3.77 -6.62 19.18
CA LYS A 146 3.38 -5.22 18.86
C LYS A 146 2.09 -5.15 18.02
N SER A 147 1.54 -6.28 17.59
CA SER A 147 0.33 -6.31 16.76
C SER A 147 -0.94 -6.08 17.59
N VAL A 148 -1.84 -5.26 17.05
CA VAL A 148 -3.14 -4.96 17.67
C VAL A 148 -4.24 -5.61 16.85
N TRP A 149 -5.06 -6.41 17.51
CA TRP A 149 -6.12 -7.17 16.87
C TRP A 149 -7.43 -6.37 16.87
N ARG A 150 -8.13 -6.38 15.73
CA ARG A 150 -9.46 -5.80 15.59
C ARG A 150 -10.37 -6.81 14.92
N LYS A 151 -11.47 -7.14 15.59
CA LYS A 151 -12.51 -8.00 15.02
C LYS A 151 -13.37 -7.20 14.05
N VAL A 152 -13.55 -7.73 12.84
CA VAL A 152 -14.49 -7.22 11.84
C VAL A 152 -15.48 -8.33 11.52
N LEU A 153 -16.77 -8.01 11.58
CA LEU A 153 -17.82 -8.92 11.14
C LEU A 153 -18.15 -8.62 9.68
N CYS A 154 -18.18 -9.66 8.86
CA CYS A 154 -18.56 -9.57 7.45
C CYS A 154 -19.89 -10.29 7.25
N ASP A 155 -20.68 -9.80 6.30
CA ASP A 155 -21.91 -10.47 5.86
C ASP A 155 -21.53 -11.76 5.10
N PRO A 156 -22.01 -12.94 5.51
CA PRO A 156 -21.69 -14.20 4.84
C PRO A 156 -22.10 -14.25 3.36
N ALA A 157 -23.14 -13.53 2.95
CA ALA A 157 -23.63 -13.55 1.57
C ALA A 157 -22.80 -12.69 0.62
N THR A 158 -22.13 -11.66 1.13
CA THR A 158 -21.35 -10.72 0.32
C THR A 158 -19.85 -10.75 0.60
N GLY A 159 -19.45 -11.26 1.77
CA GLY A 159 -18.09 -11.23 2.25
C GLY A 159 -17.61 -9.84 2.67
N ASP A 160 -18.47 -8.81 2.64
CA ASP A 160 -18.11 -7.42 2.94
C ASP A 160 -18.39 -7.07 4.42
N PRO A 161 -17.65 -6.09 5.00
CA PRO A 161 -17.90 -5.63 6.37
C PRO A 161 -19.32 -5.09 6.56
N VAL A 162 -19.99 -5.47 7.66
CA VAL A 162 -21.37 -5.04 7.94
C VAL A 162 -21.43 -3.56 8.31
N ASP A 163 -22.32 -2.81 7.65
CA ASP A 163 -22.57 -1.37 7.85
C ASP A 163 -23.56 -1.11 9.00
N LEU A 164 -23.35 -0.02 9.74
CA LEU A 164 -24.35 0.60 10.61
C LEU A 164 -24.48 2.08 10.21
N GLY A 165 -25.14 2.31 9.07
CA GLY A 165 -25.36 3.62 8.49
C GLY A 165 -26.16 4.57 9.39
N ARG A 166 -25.82 5.86 9.39
CA ARG A 166 -26.62 6.95 9.99
C ARG A 166 -26.58 8.21 9.14
N SER A 167 -27.65 9.00 9.18
CA SER A 167 -27.96 10.22 8.42
C SER A 167 -27.15 11.48 8.80
N ARG A 168 -25.83 11.39 9.02
CA ARG A 168 -24.98 12.55 9.41
C ARG A 168 -23.87 12.85 8.39
N TYR A 169 -23.51 14.13 8.27
CA TYR A 169 -22.48 14.66 7.35
C TYR A 169 -21.07 14.10 7.59
N ARG A 170 -20.68 13.86 8.85
CA ARG A 170 -19.39 13.23 9.18
C ARG A 170 -19.60 11.72 9.36
N PRO A 171 -18.91 10.87 8.57
CA PRO A 171 -18.89 9.43 8.84
C PRO A 171 -18.46 9.20 10.29
N THR A 172 -19.21 8.36 11.01
CA THR A 172 -18.77 7.86 12.31
C THR A 172 -17.42 7.14 12.13
N ALA A 173 -16.63 7.06 13.20
CA ALA A 173 -15.38 6.31 13.16
C ALA A 173 -15.59 4.88 12.63
N THR A 174 -16.73 4.27 12.96
CA THR A 174 -17.12 2.92 12.52
C THR A 174 -17.30 2.78 11.02
N ILE A 175 -18.08 3.66 10.37
CA ILE A 175 -18.32 3.57 8.92
C ILE A 175 -17.02 3.83 8.15
N ARG A 176 -16.19 4.77 8.62
CA ARG A 176 -14.89 5.04 8.00
C ARG A 176 -13.96 3.83 8.09
N GLU A 177 -13.95 3.14 9.23
CA GLU A 177 -13.13 1.95 9.41
C GLU A 177 -13.64 0.79 8.56
N ALA A 178 -14.96 0.56 8.52
CA ALA A 178 -15.57 -0.43 7.64
C ALA A 178 -15.23 -0.17 6.17
N MET A 179 -15.30 1.08 5.72
CA MET A 179 -14.87 1.48 4.37
C MET A 179 -13.40 1.18 4.12
N ARG A 180 -12.51 1.46 5.08
CA ARG A 180 -11.07 1.17 4.95
C ARG A 180 -10.79 -0.32 4.84
N VAL A 181 -11.43 -1.13 5.69
CA VAL A 181 -11.30 -2.60 5.65
C VAL A 181 -11.82 -3.15 4.34
N ARG A 182 -12.97 -2.64 3.89
CA ARG A 182 -13.59 -3.06 2.64
C ARG A 182 -12.71 -2.70 1.45
N ASP A 183 -12.33 -1.44 1.32
CA ASP A 183 -11.64 -0.95 0.12
C ASP A 183 -10.14 -1.28 0.08
N ARG A 184 -9.48 -1.43 1.24
CA ARG A 184 -8.03 -1.73 1.49
C ARG A 184 -7.06 -0.71 0.90
N GLU A 185 -7.32 -0.23 -0.30
CA GLU A 185 -6.57 0.78 -1.03
C GLU A 185 -7.50 1.76 -1.77
N CYS A 186 -6.90 2.68 -2.50
CA CYS A 186 -7.61 3.65 -3.31
C CYS A 186 -8.39 2.91 -4.41
N VAL A 187 -9.69 3.16 -4.51
CA VAL A 187 -10.57 2.45 -5.46
C VAL A 187 -10.33 2.76 -6.95
N ILE A 188 -9.28 3.50 -7.29
CA ILE A 188 -8.93 3.80 -8.68
C ILE A 188 -8.10 2.63 -9.22
N PRO A 189 -8.42 2.09 -10.42
CA PRO A 189 -7.90 0.80 -10.89
C PRO A 189 -6.37 0.60 -10.86
N TRP A 190 -5.59 1.68 -10.91
CA TRP A 190 -4.12 1.65 -10.95
C TRP A 190 -3.46 2.24 -9.70
N CYS A 191 -4.21 2.40 -8.59
CA CYS A 191 -3.73 3.11 -7.42
C CYS A 191 -3.66 2.24 -6.18
N HIS A 192 -2.44 1.86 -5.81
CA HIS A 192 -2.19 1.06 -4.61
C HIS A 192 -1.98 1.88 -3.33
N ARG A 193 -2.58 3.09 -3.26
CA ARG A 193 -2.46 3.93 -2.05
C ARG A 193 -3.33 3.31 -0.96
N PRO A 194 -2.79 2.92 0.20
CA PRO A 194 -3.61 2.29 1.24
C PRO A 194 -4.77 3.17 1.71
N ALA A 195 -5.93 2.56 1.99
CA ALA A 195 -7.19 3.27 2.27
C ALA A 195 -7.10 4.18 3.50
N ARG A 196 -6.24 3.87 4.47
CA ARG A 196 -5.96 4.73 5.63
C ARG A 196 -5.36 6.09 5.27
N HIS A 197 -4.66 6.16 4.13
CA HIS A 197 -4.07 7.37 3.58
C HIS A 197 -4.94 8.02 2.50
N CYS A 198 -6.18 7.56 2.38
CA CYS A 198 -7.18 8.07 1.46
C CYS A 198 -8.19 8.96 2.18
N ASP A 199 -8.75 9.89 1.43
CA ASP A 199 -9.94 10.63 1.82
C ASP A 199 -11.13 9.67 1.78
N THR A 200 -12.10 9.88 2.67
CA THR A 200 -13.43 9.26 2.58
C THR A 200 -14.25 10.08 1.59
N ASP A 201 -14.50 9.54 0.40
CA ASP A 201 -15.15 10.26 -0.69
C ASP A 201 -16.55 9.68 -0.97
N HIS A 202 -17.55 10.55 -1.16
CA HIS A 202 -18.92 10.18 -1.45
C HIS A 202 -19.13 10.07 -2.96
N ASP A 203 -19.44 8.89 -3.52
CA ASP A 203 -19.63 8.75 -4.97
C ASP A 203 -20.78 9.61 -5.50
N LYS A 204 -21.94 9.58 -4.82
CA LYS A 204 -22.97 10.62 -4.94
C LYS A 204 -22.69 11.70 -3.91
N GLU A 205 -22.39 12.90 -4.36
CA GLU A 205 -21.95 13.98 -3.48
C GLU A 205 -23.06 14.39 -2.51
N TRP A 206 -22.72 14.63 -1.23
CA TRP A 206 -23.69 15.04 -0.21
C TRP A 206 -24.39 16.37 -0.57
N ALA A 207 -23.61 17.41 -0.90
CA ALA A 207 -24.14 18.75 -1.12
C ALA A 207 -24.87 18.90 -2.46
N ARG A 208 -24.37 18.25 -3.52
CA ARG A 208 -24.93 18.35 -4.87
C ARG A 208 -26.02 17.33 -5.13
N ASP A 209 -25.79 16.08 -4.74
CA ASP A 209 -26.62 14.94 -5.13
C ASP A 209 -27.44 14.37 -3.95
N GLN A 210 -27.33 14.98 -2.75
CA GLN A 210 -27.95 14.50 -1.50
C GLN A 210 -27.60 13.04 -1.19
N GLY A 211 -26.40 12.61 -1.56
CA GLY A 211 -25.95 11.22 -1.35
C GLY A 211 -25.76 10.90 0.13
N PRO A 212 -26.24 9.75 0.63
CA PRO A 212 -26.15 9.39 2.04
C PRO A 212 -24.70 9.10 2.46
N THR A 213 -24.40 9.31 3.74
CA THR A 213 -23.16 8.83 4.37
C THR A 213 -23.35 7.38 4.81
N SER A 214 -23.18 6.44 3.88
CA SER A 214 -23.28 4.99 4.12
C SER A 214 -22.12 4.27 3.48
N LEU A 215 -21.87 3.02 3.90
CA LEU A 215 -20.82 2.22 3.29
C LEU A 215 -21.04 2.08 1.78
N ALA A 216 -22.28 1.92 1.33
CA ALA A 216 -22.64 1.81 -0.09
C ALA A 216 -22.31 3.06 -0.95
N ASN A 217 -22.17 4.25 -0.36
CA ASN A 217 -21.90 5.49 -1.10
C ASN A 217 -20.50 6.08 -0.83
N LEU A 218 -19.78 5.58 0.18
CA LEU A 218 -18.43 6.02 0.52
C LEU A 218 -17.39 5.13 -0.14
N THR A 219 -16.32 5.71 -0.67
CA THR A 219 -15.14 4.99 -1.17
C THR A 219 -13.84 5.61 -0.65
N ALA A 220 -12.80 4.78 -0.51
CA ALA A 220 -11.45 5.26 -0.24
C ALA A 220 -10.83 5.84 -1.52
N ARG A 221 -10.61 7.15 -1.58
CA ARG A 221 -9.87 7.80 -2.68
C ARG A 221 -8.70 8.62 -2.18
N CYS A 222 -7.50 8.37 -2.70
CA CYS A 222 -6.35 9.19 -2.33
C CYS A 222 -6.55 10.64 -2.75
N ARG A 223 -5.90 11.60 -2.06
CA ARG A 223 -6.08 13.03 -2.32
C ARG A 223 -5.98 13.43 -3.79
N ARG A 224 -5.06 12.81 -4.54
CA ARG A 224 -4.89 13.00 -5.99
C ARG A 224 -6.15 12.57 -6.75
N HIS A 225 -6.66 11.38 -6.46
CA HIS A 225 -7.78 10.80 -7.19
C HIS A 225 -9.14 11.32 -6.74
N HIS A 226 -9.26 11.77 -5.49
CA HIS A 226 -10.41 12.55 -5.03
C HIS A 226 -10.51 13.85 -5.83
N ARG A 227 -9.41 14.60 -6.01
CA ARG A 227 -9.40 15.79 -6.89
C ARG A 227 -9.71 15.45 -8.35
N MET A 228 -9.15 14.35 -8.86
CA MET A 228 -9.38 13.90 -10.24
C MET A 228 -10.86 13.66 -10.55
N LYS A 229 -11.63 13.15 -9.59
CA LYS A 229 -13.07 12.92 -9.75
C LYS A 229 -13.85 14.19 -10.13
N HIS A 230 -13.42 15.34 -9.62
CA HIS A 230 -14.06 16.63 -9.89
C HIS A 230 -13.39 17.40 -11.04
N ALA A 231 -12.36 16.84 -11.66
CA ALA A 231 -11.65 17.50 -12.75
C ALA A 231 -12.44 17.39 -14.08
N PRO A 232 -12.45 18.45 -14.91
CA PRO A 232 -13.16 18.42 -16.20
C PRO A 232 -12.76 17.24 -17.09
N GLY A 233 -13.75 16.62 -17.73
CA GLY A 233 -13.56 15.49 -18.66
C GLY A 233 -13.31 14.13 -18.01
N TRP A 234 -13.13 14.06 -16.69
CA TRP A 234 -13.07 12.78 -15.97
C TRP A 234 -14.48 12.32 -15.58
N LEU A 235 -14.81 11.07 -15.86
CA LEU A 235 -16.06 10.45 -15.43
C LEU A 235 -15.77 9.28 -14.51
N SER A 236 -16.52 9.18 -13.42
CA SER A 236 -16.44 8.07 -12.46
C SER A 236 -17.81 7.43 -12.32
N ARG A 237 -17.88 6.12 -12.51
CA ARG A 237 -19.09 5.32 -12.24
C ARG A 237 -18.77 4.24 -11.22
N HIS A 238 -19.66 4.08 -10.24
CA HIS A 238 -19.60 3.01 -9.26
C HIS A 238 -20.87 2.17 -9.35
N ASP A 239 -20.70 0.90 -9.70
CA ASP A 239 -21.72 -0.14 -9.69
C ASP A 239 -21.57 -0.93 -8.39
N VAL A 240 -22.27 -0.47 -7.36
CA VAL A 240 -22.18 -1.00 -5.99
C VAL A 240 -22.58 -2.49 -5.94
N ALA A 241 -23.59 -2.88 -6.72
CA ALA A 241 -24.08 -4.26 -6.77
C ALA A 241 -23.03 -5.25 -7.30
N ARG A 242 -22.09 -4.78 -8.14
CA ARG A 242 -20.98 -5.57 -8.68
C ARG A 242 -19.63 -5.21 -8.07
N ALA A 243 -19.61 -4.38 -7.02
CA ALA A 243 -18.41 -3.81 -6.43
C ALA A 243 -17.42 -3.23 -7.48
N ARG A 244 -17.95 -2.62 -8.55
CA ARG A 244 -17.19 -2.29 -9.75
C ARG A 244 -17.10 -0.79 -9.96
N ILE A 245 -15.88 -0.29 -10.15
CA ILE A 245 -15.60 1.11 -10.42
C ILE A 245 -15.01 1.26 -11.82
N SER A 246 -15.54 2.24 -12.55
CA SER A 246 -15.11 2.57 -13.91
C SER A 246 -14.74 4.04 -13.98
N ILE A 247 -13.56 4.34 -14.53
CA ILE A 247 -13.03 5.68 -14.71
C ILE A 247 -12.80 5.91 -16.19
N THR A 248 -13.46 6.93 -16.74
CA THR A 248 -13.24 7.39 -18.11
C THR A 248 -12.38 8.65 -18.08
N THR A 249 -11.27 8.61 -18.79
CA THR A 249 -10.34 9.74 -18.96
C THR A 249 -10.95 10.82 -19.88
N PRO A 250 -10.43 12.06 -19.85
CA PRO A 250 -10.83 13.12 -20.80
C PRO A 250 -10.63 12.75 -22.28
N LEU A 251 -9.78 11.76 -22.56
CA LEU A 251 -9.54 11.23 -23.91
C LEU A 251 -10.47 10.05 -24.27
N GLY A 252 -11.49 9.78 -23.46
CA GLY A 252 -12.49 8.73 -23.71
C GLY A 252 -12.05 7.30 -23.35
N ARG A 253 -10.81 7.08 -22.91
CA ARG A 253 -10.36 5.75 -22.45
C ARG A 253 -11.00 5.40 -21.11
N THR A 254 -11.56 4.20 -21.01
CA THR A 254 -12.20 3.69 -19.78
C THR A 254 -11.38 2.57 -19.16
N TYR A 255 -11.18 2.67 -17.86
CA TYR A 255 -10.52 1.67 -17.04
C TYR A 255 -11.50 1.17 -15.98
N THR A 256 -11.57 -0.14 -15.79
CA THR A 256 -12.53 -0.77 -14.89
C THR A 256 -11.80 -1.69 -13.92
N HIS A 257 -12.22 -1.68 -12.67
CA HIS A 257 -11.75 -2.58 -11.64
C HIS A 257 -12.95 -3.04 -10.80
N SER A 258 -12.96 -4.32 -10.45
CA SER A 258 -13.90 -4.87 -9.49
C SER A 258 -13.14 -5.17 -8.21
N ARG A 259 -13.63 -4.64 -7.09
CA ARG A 259 -13.07 -4.94 -5.78
C ARG A 259 -13.41 -6.39 -5.40
N GLU A 260 -12.43 -7.10 -4.86
CA GLU A 260 -12.68 -8.41 -4.26
C GLU A 260 -13.33 -8.27 -2.88
N PRO A 261 -14.26 -9.17 -2.52
CA PRO A 261 -14.87 -9.16 -1.18
C PRO A 261 -13.82 -9.45 -0.09
N VAL A 262 -14.11 -9.02 1.14
CA VAL A 262 -13.16 -9.22 2.26
C VAL A 262 -12.98 -10.68 2.62
N LEU A 263 -14.08 -11.42 2.65
CA LEU A 263 -14.11 -12.87 2.79
C LEU A 263 -14.74 -13.49 1.54
N THR A 264 -14.41 -14.75 1.28
CA THR A 264 -15.14 -15.53 0.27
C THR A 264 -16.61 -15.63 0.67
N PRO A 265 -17.56 -15.18 -0.17
CA PRO A 265 -18.98 -15.33 0.12
C PRO A 265 -19.37 -16.80 0.25
N HIS A 266 -20.27 -17.11 1.17
CA HIS A 266 -20.89 -18.43 1.21
C HIS A 266 -21.78 -18.63 -0.02
N PRO A 267 -21.82 -19.86 -0.58
CA PRO A 267 -22.80 -20.17 -1.61
C PRO A 267 -24.20 -19.91 -1.06
N PRO A 268 -25.16 -19.51 -1.93
CA PRO A 268 -26.55 -19.41 -1.51
C PRO A 268 -27.01 -20.77 -0.94
N PRO A 269 -27.89 -20.78 0.07
CA PRO A 269 -28.46 -22.02 0.56
C PRO A 269 -29.13 -22.77 -0.61
N ASP A 270 -29.03 -24.10 -0.60
CA ASP A 270 -29.79 -24.92 -1.55
C ASP A 270 -31.27 -24.54 -1.44
N PRO A 271 -32.01 -24.45 -2.55
CA PRO A 271 -33.44 -24.21 -2.49
C PRO A 271 -34.07 -25.31 -1.64
N ASP A 272 -34.99 -24.93 -0.76
CA ASP A 272 -35.77 -25.90 0.01
C ASP A 272 -36.37 -26.92 -0.97
N PRO A 273 -36.32 -28.23 -0.63
CA PRO A 273 -36.97 -29.23 -1.46
C PRO A 273 -38.44 -28.84 -1.65
N PRO A 274 -39.01 -29.03 -2.85
CA PRO A 274 -40.39 -28.64 -3.12
C PRO A 274 -41.31 -29.27 -2.08
N PRO A 275 -42.35 -28.54 -1.60
CA PRO A 275 -43.32 -29.13 -0.69
C PRO A 275 -43.97 -30.34 -1.37
N PHE A 276 -43.94 -31.48 -0.68
CA PHE A 276 -44.57 -32.73 -1.12
C PHE A 276 -46.08 -32.59 -1.32
#